data_AF-A0A7K1ZDN6-F1
#
_entry.id   AF-A0A7K1ZDN6-F1
#
_cell.length_a   1.000
_cell.length_b   1.000
_cell.length_c   1.000
_cell.angle_alpha   90.00
_cell.angle_beta   90.00
_cell.angle_gamma   90.00
#
_symmetry.space_group_name_H-M   'P 1'
#
loop_
_entity.id
_entity.type
_entity.pdbx_description
1 polymer ?
#
loop_
_entity_poly.entity_id
_entity_poly.type
_entity_poly.pdbx_seq_one_letter_code
_entity_poly.pdbx_strand_id
1 'polypeptide(L)' 'MAIGVPITYPHDDNGDLIPHDVCQPVGQATFEAGLDGVDCRSAAVGGDRELAWFPRSEKPHETSRRAFQDWW' A
#
# COMPACT_ATOMS: atom_id res chain seq x y z
N MET A 1 1.97 -8.21 -11.55
CA MET A 1 0.74 -7.72 -12.21
C MET A 1 0.23 -6.54 -11.40
N ALA A 2 -0.11 -5.42 -12.04
CA ALA A 2 -0.89 -4.36 -11.38
C ALA A 2 -2.36 -4.80 -11.39
N ILE A 3 -3.06 -4.66 -10.27
CA ILE A 3 -4.46 -5.08 -10.14
C ILE A 3 -5.31 -3.83 -9.92
N GLY A 4 -6.34 -3.66 -10.76
CA GLY A 4 -7.44 -2.71 -10.51
C GLY A 4 -7.11 -1.22 -10.54
N VAL A 5 -5.85 -0.83 -10.79
CA VAL A 5 -5.41 0.56 -10.98
C VAL A 5 -4.57 0.70 -12.26
N PRO A 6 -4.59 1.87 -12.92
CA PRO A 6 -3.80 2.10 -14.13
C PRO A 6 -2.30 2.08 -13.84
N ILE A 7 -1.49 1.90 -14.88
CA ILE A 7 -0.02 1.90 -14.80
C ILE A 7 0.55 3.27 -14.38
N THR A 8 -0.26 4.32 -14.50
CA THR A 8 0.02 5.70 -14.11
C THR A 8 -0.16 5.95 -12.61
N TYR A 9 -0.70 4.96 -11.87
CA TYR A 9 -0.83 5.03 -10.41
C TYR A 9 0.47 5.58 -9.78
N PRO A 10 0.40 6.53 -8.84
CA PRO A 10 -0.79 6.94 -8.06
C PRO A 10 -1.72 7.94 -8.76
N HIS A 11 -1.45 8.33 -10.00
CA HIS A 11 -2.27 9.28 -10.74
C HIS A 11 -3.08 8.62 -11.86
N ASP A 12 -4.17 9.23 -12.27
CA ASP A 12 -4.90 8.86 -13.48
C ASP A 12 -4.19 9.40 -14.75
N ASP A 13 -4.80 9.19 -15.91
CA ASP A 13 -4.25 9.66 -17.19
C ASP A 13 -4.24 11.20 -17.33
N ASN A 14 -5.00 11.90 -16.50
CA ASN A 14 -5.02 13.37 -16.44
C ASN A 14 -3.97 13.92 -15.46
N GLY A 15 -3.31 13.06 -14.69
CA GLY A 15 -2.35 13.44 -13.66
C GLY A 15 -2.99 13.73 -12.30
N ASP A 16 -4.29 13.47 -12.12
CA ASP A 16 -4.99 13.65 -10.85
C ASP A 16 -4.75 12.44 -9.94
N LEU A 17 -4.67 12.67 -8.63
CA LEU A 17 -4.46 11.59 -7.66
C LEU A 17 -5.65 10.64 -7.67
N ILE A 18 -5.38 9.34 -7.79
CA ILE A 18 -6.43 8.32 -7.73
C ILE A 18 -7.01 8.30 -6.31
N PRO A 19 -8.34 8.47 -6.16
CA PRO A 19 -8.97 8.59 -4.86
C PRO A 19 -9.06 7.24 -4.13
N HIS A 20 -9.20 7.32 -2.81
CA HIS A 20 -9.24 6.14 -1.93
C HIS A 20 -10.40 5.19 -2.23
N ASP A 21 -11.54 5.69 -2.68
CA ASP A 21 -12.71 4.88 -3.03
C ASP A 21 -12.48 3.97 -4.25
N VAL A 22 -11.53 4.33 -5.12
CA VAL A 22 -11.03 3.46 -6.20
C VAL A 22 -10.05 2.41 -5.65
N CYS A 23 -9.16 2.80 -4.74
CA CYS A 23 -8.13 1.92 -4.19
C CYS A 23 -8.69 0.89 -3.19
N GLN A 24 -9.69 1.25 -2.39
CA GLN A 24 -10.23 0.40 -1.32
C GLN A 24 -10.73 -0.97 -1.81
N PRO A 25 -11.57 -1.03 -2.86
CA PRO A 25 -12.06 -2.31 -3.40
C PRO A 25 -10.93 -3.21 -3.88
N VAL A 26 -9.84 -2.64 -4.44
CA VAL A 26 -8.65 -3.40 -4.85
C VAL A 26 -7.94 -4.02 -3.63
N GLY A 27 -7.77 -3.23 -2.57
CA GLY A 27 -7.21 -3.72 -1.31
C GLY A 27 -8.07 -4.83 -0.70
N GLN A 28 -9.39 -4.66 -0.68
CA GLN A 28 -10.33 -5.67 -0.19
C GLN A 28 -10.24 -6.97 -1.02
N ALA A 29 -10.28 -6.88 -2.35
CA ALA A 29 -10.16 -8.06 -3.21
C ALA A 29 -8.82 -8.79 -3.02
N THR A 30 -7.73 -8.03 -2.83
CA THR A 30 -6.39 -8.59 -2.54
C THR A 30 -6.39 -9.34 -1.21
N PHE A 31 -7.04 -8.78 -0.18
CA PHE A 31 -7.19 -9.42 1.12
C PHE A 31 -8.06 -10.69 1.04
N GLU A 32 -9.19 -10.64 0.35
CA GLU A 32 -10.08 -11.78 0.15
C GLU A 32 -9.41 -12.90 -0.65
N ALA A 33 -8.50 -12.56 -1.57
CA ALA A 33 -7.71 -13.52 -2.36
C ALA A 33 -6.63 -14.28 -1.57
N GLY A 34 -6.46 -14.04 -0.27
CA GLY A 34 -5.50 -14.78 0.54
C GLY A 34 -4.08 -14.17 0.56
N LEU A 35 -3.85 -13.03 -0.08
CA LEU A 35 -2.53 -12.40 -0.16
C LEU A 35 -2.16 -11.66 1.14
N ASP A 36 -0.85 -11.43 1.33
CA ASP A 36 -0.28 -10.80 2.54
C ASP A 36 -0.30 -9.27 2.51
N GLY A 37 -0.54 -8.65 1.37
CA GLY A 37 -0.55 -7.20 1.24
C GLY A 37 -0.53 -6.69 -0.20
N VAL A 38 -0.47 -5.37 -0.34
CA VAL A 38 -0.32 -4.66 -1.61
C VAL A 38 0.98 -3.88 -1.60
N ASP A 39 1.82 -4.11 -2.60
CA ASP A 39 3.07 -3.39 -2.81
C ASP A 39 2.90 -2.42 -3.99
N CYS A 40 2.81 -1.12 -3.70
CA CYS A 40 2.38 -0.08 -4.64
C CYS A 40 3.37 1.08 -4.71
N ARG A 41 3.13 2.03 -5.63
CA ARG A 41 3.85 3.32 -5.65
C ARG A 41 3.30 4.23 -4.54
N SER A 42 4.13 5.08 -3.97
CA SER A 42 3.67 6.03 -2.96
C SER A 42 2.79 7.11 -3.60
N ALA A 43 1.67 7.44 -2.95
CA ALA A 43 0.86 8.61 -3.28
C ALA A 43 1.43 9.91 -2.67
N ALA A 44 2.41 9.80 -1.75
CA ALA A 44 3.05 10.96 -1.14
C ALA A 44 4.06 11.59 -2.09
N VAL A 45 4.14 12.93 -2.06
CA VAL A 45 5.13 13.67 -2.83
C VAL A 45 6.54 13.25 -2.40
N GLY A 46 7.33 12.76 -3.36
CA GLY A 46 8.71 12.31 -3.13
C GLY A 46 8.82 10.87 -2.56
N GLY A 47 7.70 10.16 -2.40
CA GLY A 47 7.72 8.74 -2.09
C GLY A 47 7.95 7.88 -3.34
N ASP A 48 8.60 6.73 -3.17
CA ASP A 48 8.81 5.76 -4.25
C ASP A 48 7.75 4.66 -4.16
N ARG A 49 7.82 3.84 -3.10
CA ARG A 49 6.94 2.68 -2.91
C ARG A 49 6.44 2.54 -1.49
N GLU A 50 5.26 1.95 -1.37
CA GLU A 50 4.59 1.68 -0.10
C GLU A 50 4.07 0.24 -0.07
N LEU A 51 4.08 -0.33 1.14
CA LEU A 51 3.55 -1.66 1.41
C LEU A 51 2.36 -1.55 2.36
N ALA A 52 1.16 -1.88 1.86
CA ALA A 52 -0.02 -2.10 2.67
C ALA A 52 -0.07 -3.57 3.10
N TRP A 53 0.46 -3.87 4.28
CA TRP A 53 0.49 -5.23 4.82
C TRP A 53 -0.82 -5.61 5.51
N PHE A 54 -1.28 -6.85 5.30
CA PHE A 54 -2.51 -7.41 5.84
C PHE A 54 -2.22 -8.50 6.89
N PRO A 55 -2.20 -8.16 8.19
CA PRO A 55 -2.05 -9.17 9.24
C PRO A 55 -3.31 -10.05 9.35
N ARG A 56 -3.16 -11.38 9.17
CA ARG A 56 -4.28 -12.34 9.27
C ARG A 56 -4.47 -12.95 10.66
N SER A 57 -3.40 -13.12 11.41
CA SER A 57 -3.42 -13.82 12.70
C SER A 57 -3.51 -12.84 13.87
N GLU A 58 -2.50 -12.01 14.03
CA GLU A 58 -2.40 -11.05 15.13
C GLU A 58 -2.27 -9.63 14.59
N LYS A 59 -3.02 -8.71 15.21
CA LYS A 59 -2.74 -7.29 15.01
C LYS A 59 -1.31 -7.03 15.50
N PRO A 60 -0.43 -6.47 14.67
CA PRO A 60 0.89 -6.06 15.12
C PRO A 60 0.70 -5.06 16.26
N HIS A 61 1.41 -5.31 17.36
CA HIS A 61 1.50 -4.37 18.47
C HIS A 61 2.88 -3.73 18.41
N GLU A 62 2.92 -2.40 18.51
CA GLU A 62 4.17 -1.66 18.55
C GLU A 62 4.92 -2.04 19.85
N THR A 63 6.08 -2.69 19.72
CA THR A 63 6.89 -3.10 20.88
C THR A 63 7.95 -2.06 21.24
N SER A 64 8.55 -1.43 20.23
CA SER A 64 9.52 -0.34 20.41
C SER A 64 9.67 0.48 19.13
N ARG A 65 10.12 1.73 19.26
CA ARG A 65 10.63 2.56 18.16
C ARG A 65 12.13 2.71 18.30
N ARG A 66 12.84 2.53 17.20
CA ARG A 66 14.28 2.79 17.09
C ARG A 66 14.53 3.73 15.92
N ALA A 67 15.47 4.64 16.10
CA ALA A 67 15.95 5.42 14.98
C ALA A 67 16.64 4.50 13.97
N PHE A 68 16.62 4.85 12.68
CA PHE A 68 17.08 3.97 11.60
C PHE A 68 18.54 3.50 11.79
N GLN A 69 19.38 4.33 12.38
CA GLN A 69 20.77 3.98 12.69
C GLN A 69 20.93 2.85 13.72
N ASP A 70 19.89 2.52 14.49
CA ASP A 70 19.93 1.53 15.58
C ASP A 70 19.24 0.20 15.20
N TRP A 71 19.03 -0.05 13.90
CA TRP A 71 18.31 -1.22 13.37
C TRP A 71 19.20 -2.46 13.17
N TRP A 72 20.52 -2.29 13.10
CA TRP A 72 21.53 -3.34 12.87
C TRP A 72 22.69 -3.20 13.86
#